data_AF-A0AAW2NEW8-F1
#
_entry.id   AF-A0AAW2NEW8-F1
#
_cell.length_a   1.000
_cell.length_b   1.000
_cell.length_c   1.000
_cell.angle_alpha   90.00
_cell.angle_beta   90.00
_cell.angle_gamma   90.00
#
_symmetry.space_group_name_H-M   'P 1'
#
loop_
_entity.id
_entity.type
_entity.pdbx_description
1 polymer ?
#
loop_
_entity_poly.entity_id
_entity_poly.type
_entity_poly.pdbx_seq_one_letter_code
_entity_poly.pdbx_strand_id
1 'polypeptide(L)'
;MGRSKSPITSWFKGSKQSWNKTGGQWVVALPGVLWSYRTTPCSTIRETPFNLVYGSEAIIPAKAELETLRIQHYEKENNDNLFQTNLDLIDKVREDARARIKRYK
;
A
#
# COMPACT_ATOMS: atom_id res chain seq x y z
N MET A 1 -20.75 14.81 5.67
CA MET A 1 -20.43 13.36 5.66
C MET A 1 -19.11 13.14 6.37
N GLY A 2 -19.15 12.57 7.58
CA GLY A 2 -17.96 12.36 8.41
C GLY A 2 -17.03 11.33 7.76
N ARG A 3 -15.79 11.73 7.47
CA ARG A 3 -14.76 10.81 6.98
C ARG A 3 -14.48 9.77 8.07
N SER A 4 -14.98 8.55 7.89
CA SER A 4 -14.61 7.41 8.72
C SER A 4 -13.08 7.26 8.66
N LYS A 5 -12.44 7.30 9.82
CA LYS A 5 -10.99 7.17 9.93
C LYS A 5 -10.63 5.71 9.76
N SER A 6 -9.81 5.39 8.77
CA SER A 6 -9.31 4.03 8.58
C SER A 6 -8.51 3.59 9.82
N PRO A 7 -8.58 2.31 10.24
CA PRO A 7 -7.94 1.80 11.47
C PRO A 7 -6.44 2.15 11.59
N ILE A 8 -5.74 2.22 10.47
CA ILE A 8 -4.34 2.63 10.39
C ILE A 8 -4.13 4.07 10.90
N THR A 9 -5.04 5.00 10.61
CA THR A 9 -4.88 6.42 10.98
C THR A 9 -5.06 6.70 12.48
N SER A 10 -5.82 5.86 13.20
CA SER A 10 -5.94 5.97 14.66
C SER A 10 -4.70 5.41 15.35
N TRP A 11 -4.17 4.28 14.86
CA TRP A 11 -2.93 3.68 15.33
C TRP A 11 -1.75 4.65 15.24
N PHE A 12 -1.57 5.30 14.08
CA PHE A 12 -0.54 6.31 13.87
C PHE A 12 -0.60 7.48 14.85
N LYS A 13 -1.80 7.93 15.23
CA LYS A 13 -1.96 9.02 16.21
C LYS A 13 -1.49 8.59 17.60
N GLY A 14 -1.87 7.40 18.05
CA GLY A 14 -1.47 6.86 19.35
C GLY A 14 0.05 6.69 19.45
N SER A 15 0.67 6.10 18.42
CA SER A 15 2.12 5.89 18.39
C SER A 15 2.92 7.19 18.27
N LYS A 16 2.43 8.19 17.53
CA LYS A 16 3.09 9.51 17.45
C LYS A 16 3.16 10.19 18.82
N GLN A 17 2.13 10.00 19.64
CA GLN A 17 2.05 10.57 20.98
C GLN A 17 3.02 9.90 21.98
N SER A 18 3.37 8.63 21.76
CA SER A 18 4.41 7.94 22.56
C SER A 18 5.83 8.24 22.06
N TRP A 19 6.07 8.29 20.75
CA TRP A 19 7.40 8.61 20.21
C TRP A 19 7.89 10.01 20.60
N ASN A 20 6.98 10.98 20.68
CA ASN A 20 7.28 12.33 21.15
C ASN A 20 7.74 12.37 22.62
N LYS A 21 7.41 11.35 23.43
CA LYS A 21 7.73 11.29 24.86
C LYS A 21 9.04 10.55 25.15
N THR A 22 9.44 9.60 24.30
CA THR A 22 10.53 8.66 24.61
C THR A 22 11.57 8.62 23.49
N GLY A 23 12.05 9.80 23.08
CA GLY A 23 12.94 10.03 21.93
C GLY A 23 13.75 8.82 21.48
N GLY A 24 13.42 8.27 20.31
CA GLY A 24 14.11 7.12 19.70
C GLY A 24 13.22 5.91 19.36
N GLN A 25 12.04 5.79 19.97
CA GLN A 25 11.11 4.68 19.68
C GLN A 25 10.51 4.69 18.26
N TRP A 26 10.63 5.79 17.53
CA TRP A 26 10.15 5.89 16.15
C TRP A 26 10.92 4.94 15.21
N VAL A 27 12.19 4.61 15.51
CA VAL A 27 13.02 3.71 14.69
C VAL A 27 12.42 2.30 14.65
N VAL A 28 11.88 1.83 15.78
CA VAL A 28 11.24 0.50 15.88
C VAL A 28 9.97 0.43 15.04
N ALA A 29 9.23 1.54 14.96
CA ALA A 29 7.98 1.60 14.20
C ALA A 29 8.18 1.94 12.71
N LEU A 30 9.31 2.55 12.35
CA LEU A 30 9.61 3.04 11.00
C LEU A 30 9.37 1.99 9.89
N PRO A 31 9.78 0.71 10.03
CA PRO A 31 9.53 -0.29 9.01
C PRO A 31 8.04 -0.52 8.75
N GLY A 32 7.22 -0.59 9.82
CA GLY A 32 5.76 -0.75 9.71
C GLY A 32 5.09 0.47 9.08
N VAL A 33 5.56 1.67 9.44
CA VAL A 33 5.09 2.92 8.82
C VAL A 33 5.36 2.93 7.33
N LEU A 34 6.60 2.62 6.94
CA LEU A 34 7.01 2.60 5.53
C LEU A 34 6.25 1.54 4.74
N TRP A 35 6.02 0.36 5.34
CA TRP A 35 5.21 -0.69 4.75
C TRP A 35 3.78 -0.23 4.49
N SER A 36 3.11 0.31 5.51
CA SER A 36 1.73 0.80 5.38
C SER A 36 1.59 1.89 4.32
N TYR A 37 2.57 2.79 4.22
CA TYR A 37 2.60 3.81 3.18
C TYR A 37 2.72 3.20 1.78
N ARG A 38 3.57 2.18 1.60
CA ARG A 38 3.77 1.50 0.31
C ARG A 38 2.56 0.69 -0.14
N THR A 39 1.83 0.07 0.78
CA THR A 39 0.71 -0.84 0.46
C THR A 39 -0.68 -0.21 0.55
N THR A 40 -0.81 1.04 1.00
CA THR A 40 -2.11 1.71 1.12
C THR A 40 -2.30 2.73 0.00
N PRO A 41 -3.47 2.77 -0.69
CA PRO A 41 -3.73 3.78 -1.71
C PRO A 41 -3.69 5.18 -1.10
N CYS A 42 -2.91 6.08 -1.70
CA CYS A 42 -2.89 7.47 -1.26
C CYS A 42 -4.14 8.19 -1.78
N SER A 43 -4.77 9.06 -0.99
CA SER A 43 -6.01 9.74 -1.40
C SER A 43 -5.86 10.62 -2.65
N THR A 44 -4.66 11.16 -2.88
CA THR A 44 -4.35 12.02 -4.04
C THR A 44 -4.00 11.22 -5.28
N ILE A 45 -3.28 10.11 -5.13
CA ILE A 45 -2.80 9.26 -6.23
C ILE A 45 -3.87 8.23 -6.62
N ARG A 46 -4.70 7.83 -5.64
CA ARG A 46 -5.69 6.73 -5.66
C ARG A 46 -5.12 5.34 -5.97
N GLU A 47 -3.80 5.25 -6.16
CA GLU A 47 -3.02 4.02 -6.31
C GLU A 47 -2.07 3.83 -5.13
N THR A 48 -1.59 2.59 -4.95
CA THR A 48 -0.52 2.30 -3.97
C THR A 48 0.86 2.63 -4.56
N PRO A 49 1.79 3.20 -3.78
CA PRO A 49 3.17 3.40 -4.25
C PRO A 49 3.84 2.11 -4.71
N PHE A 50 3.55 0.97 -4.08
CA PHE A 50 4.08 -0.33 -4.47
C PHE A 50 3.62 -0.72 -5.89
N ASN A 51 2.32 -0.55 -6.19
CA ASN A 51 1.78 -0.85 -7.52
C ASN A 51 2.48 0.00 -8.60
N LEU A 52 2.69 1.29 -8.35
CA LEU A 52 3.36 2.17 -9.32
C LEU A 52 4.81 1.77 -9.66
N VAL A 53 5.52 1.14 -8.71
CA VAL A 53 6.90 0.70 -8.92
C VAL A 53 6.95 -0.69 -9.55
N TYR A 54 6.22 -1.64 -8.98
CA TYR A 54 6.34 -3.06 -9.32
C TYR A 54 5.27 -3.57 -10.29
N GLY A 55 4.27 -2.75 -10.60
CA GLY A 55 3.18 -3.12 -11.50
C GLY A 55 2.13 -4.02 -10.88
N SER A 56 2.21 -4.37 -9.59
CA SER A 56 1.27 -5.30 -8.96
C SER A 56 0.88 -4.89 -7.55
N GLU A 57 -0.24 -5.42 -7.06
CA GLU A 57 -0.68 -5.22 -5.68
C GLU A 57 0.21 -6.01 -4.70
N ALA A 58 0.71 -5.34 -3.66
CA ALA A 58 1.50 -6.01 -2.61
C ALA A 58 0.65 -7.01 -1.80
N ILE A 59 1.19 -8.19 -1.55
CA ILE A 59 0.63 -9.13 -0.56
C ILE A 59 1.04 -8.65 0.84
N ILE A 60 0.06 -8.44 1.72
CA ILE A 60 0.30 -8.07 3.11
C ILE A 60 0.81 -9.30 3.86
N PRO A 61 1.90 -9.24 4.65
CA PRO A 61 2.44 -10.39 5.38
C PRO A 61 1.41 -11.12 6.25
N ALA A 62 0.51 -10.40 6.92
CA ALA A 62 -0.58 -11.02 7.68
C ALA A 62 -1.54 -11.87 6.81
N LYS A 63 -1.70 -11.54 5.52
CA LYS A 63 -2.44 -12.35 4.54
C LYS A 63 -1.61 -13.47 3.91
N ALA A 64 -0.29 -13.48 4.15
CA ALA A 64 0.62 -14.55 3.79
C ALA A 64 0.71 -15.61 4.90
N GLU A 65 0.71 -15.15 6.15
CA GLU A 65 0.67 -15.99 7.35
C GLU A 65 -0.69 -16.68 7.52
N LEU A 66 -1.77 -15.99 7.15
CA LEU A 66 -3.08 -16.60 6.97
C LEU A 66 -3.13 -17.16 5.56
N GLU A 67 -3.36 -18.47 5.39
CA GLU A 67 -3.57 -19.09 4.08
C GLU A 67 -4.84 -18.55 3.42
N THR A 68 -4.77 -17.34 2.88
CA THR A 68 -5.90 -16.71 2.21
C THR A 68 -6.26 -17.47 0.94
N LEU A 69 -7.48 -17.28 0.44
CA LEU A 69 -7.95 -17.91 -0.82
C LEU A 69 -6.96 -17.70 -1.98
N ARG A 70 -6.29 -16.54 -2.02
CA ARG A 70 -5.24 -16.22 -3.01
C ARG A 70 -4.03 -17.17 -2.96
N ILE A 71 -3.69 -17.67 -1.78
CA ILE A 71 -2.54 -18.58 -1.57
C ILE A 71 -2.99 -20.03 -1.78
N GLN A 72 -4.17 -20.39 -1.24
CA GLN A 72 -4.72 -21.74 -1.38
C GLN A 72 -5.04 -22.11 -2.84
N HIS A 73 -5.48 -21.15 -3.64
CA HIS A 73 -5.82 -21.33 -5.06
C HIS A 73 -4.77 -20.69 -5.97
N TYR A 74 -3.50 -20.64 -5.54
CA TYR A 74 -2.43 -20.10 -6.36
C TYR A 74 -2.20 -20.99 -7.59
N GLU A 75 -2.42 -20.42 -8.76
CA GLU A 75 -2.15 -21.04 -10.04
C GLU A 75 -1.08 -20.23 -10.78
N LYS A 76 0.08 -20.85 -10.99
CA LYS A 76 1.26 -20.17 -11.53
C LYS A 76 1.03 -19.57 -12.91
N GLU A 77 0.47 -20.36 -13.84
CA GLU A 77 0.28 -19.93 -15.23
C GLU A 77 -0.70 -18.73 -15.32
N ASN A 78 -1.82 -18.81 -14.60
CA ASN A 78 -2.77 -17.71 -14.54
C ASN A 78 -2.15 -16.46 -13.89
N ASN A 79 -1.38 -16.62 -12.82
CA ASN A 79 -0.68 -15.50 -12.19
C ASN A 79 0.37 -14.85 -13.11
N ASP A 80 1.11 -15.65 -13.87
CA ASP A 80 2.11 -15.17 -14.82
C ASP A 80 1.45 -14.37 -15.96
N ASN A 81 0.31 -14.85 -16.49
CA ASN A 81 -0.48 -14.13 -17.49
C ASN A 81 -1.07 -12.82 -16.95
N LEU A 82 -1.60 -12.84 -15.72
CA LEU A 82 -2.08 -11.63 -15.03
C LEU A 82 -0.93 -10.64 -14.79
N PHE A 83 0.25 -11.14 -14.42
CA PHE A 83 1.42 -10.30 -14.21
C PHE A 83 1.87 -9.61 -15.50
N GLN A 84 1.88 -10.31 -16.63
CA GLN A 84 2.15 -9.69 -17.94
C GLN A 84 1.11 -8.62 -18.28
N THR A 85 -0.17 -8.94 -18.11
CA THR A 85 -1.26 -7.97 -18.32
C THR A 85 -1.08 -6.72 -17.47
N ASN A 86 -0.67 -6.89 -16.21
CA ASN A 86 -0.40 -5.78 -15.32
C ASN A 86 0.79 -4.93 -15.78
N LEU A 87 1.85 -5.55 -16.30
CA LEU A 87 2.99 -4.83 -16.88
C LEU A 87 2.59 -4.04 -18.12
N ASP A 88 1.69 -4.55 -18.96
CA ASP A 88 1.19 -3.80 -20.12
C ASP A 88 0.32 -2.60 -19.71
N LEU A 89 -0.36 -2.69 -18.57
CA LEU A 89 -1.26 -1.65 -18.07
C LEU A 89 -0.58 -0.64 -17.14
N ILE A 90 0.60 -0.95 -16.59
CA ILE A 90 1.22 -0.13 -15.54
C ILE A 90 1.54 1.29 -16.01
N ASP A 91 1.90 1.47 -17.27
CA ASP A 91 2.23 2.80 -17.79
C ASP A 91 0.99 3.70 -17.84
N LYS A 92 -0.18 3.15 -18.16
CA LYS A 92 -1.46 3.89 -18.07
C LYS A 92 -1.75 4.30 -16.62
N VAL A 93 -1.54 3.38 -15.68
CA VAL A 93 -1.73 3.65 -14.24
C VAL A 93 -0.78 4.75 -13.76
N ARG A 94 0.48 4.74 -14.21
CA ARG A 94 1.47 5.79 -13.90
C ARG A 94 1.09 7.14 -14.49
N GLU A 95 0.62 7.18 -15.74
CA GLU A 95 0.13 8.42 -16.36
C GLU A 95 -1.08 8.98 -15.64
N ASP A 96 -2.05 8.14 -15.28
CA ASP A 96 -3.21 8.53 -14.48
C ASP A 96 -2.80 9.10 -13.12
N ALA A 97 -1.86 8.44 -12.44
CA ALA A 97 -1.30 8.91 -11.18
C ALA A 97 -0.63 10.29 -11.34
N ARG A 98 0.17 10.50 -12.39
CA ARG A 98 0.80 11.79 -12.71
C ARG A 98 -0.24 12.87 -12.97
N ALA A 99 -1.27 12.56 -13.76
CA ALA A 99 -2.36 13.48 -14.06
C ALA A 99 -3.12 13.88 -12.79
N ARG A 100 -3.39 12.94 -11.87
CA ARG A 100 -4.02 13.23 -10.59
C ARG A 100 -3.15 14.15 -9.72
N ILE A 101 -1.86 13.84 -9.58
CA ILE A 101 -0.91 14.67 -8.80
C ILE A 101 -0.86 16.10 -9.34
N LYS A 102 -0.84 16.26 -10.68
CA LYS A 102 -0.85 17.59 -11.31
C LYS A 102 -2.10 18.40 -11.01
N ARG A 103 -3.26 17.78 -10.76
CA ARG A 103 -4.51 18.48 -10.39
C ARG A 103 -4.52 19.04 -8.97
N TYR A 104 -3.66 18.53 -8.10
CA TYR A 104 -3.53 18.97 -6.70
C TYR A 104 -2.36 19.94 -6.49
N LYS A 105 -1.60 20.26 -7.55
CA LYS A 105 -0.60 21.33 -7.58
C LYS A 105 -1.19 22.59 -8.19
#